data_AF-A0A9P8PM56-F1
#
_entry.id   AF-A0A9P8PM56-F1
#
_cell.length_a   1.000
_cell.length_b   1.000
_cell.length_c   1.000
_cell.angle_alpha   90.00
_cell.angle_beta   90.00
_cell.angle_gamma   90.00
#
_symmetry.space_group_name_H-M   'P 1'
#
loop_
_entity.id
_entity.type
_entity.pdbx_description
1 polymer ?
#
loop_
_entity_poly.entity_id
_entity_poly.type
_entity_poly.pdbx_seq_one_letter_code
_entity_poly.pdbx_strand_id
1 'polypeptide(L)' 'ETARPFDQLTVDDVVKARPDVEEKVQDMVSKGRFEVPGYKEKFGDLVIM' A
#
# COMPACT_ATOMS: atom_id res chain seq x y z
N GLU A 1 -6.04 -20.29 15.55
CA GLU A 1 -6.00 -19.07 14.71
C GLU A 1 -4.72 -18.32 15.03
N THR A 2 -3.67 -18.52 14.25
CA THR A 2 -2.37 -17.88 14.50
C THR A 2 -2.10 -16.95 13.34
N ALA A 3 -2.78 -15.80 13.32
CA ALA A 3 -2.45 -14.75 12.38
C ALA A 3 -1.04 -14.25 12.69
N ARG A 4 -0.20 -14.08 11.66
CA ARG A 4 1.11 -13.47 11.85
C ARG A 4 0.92 -12.07 12.45
N PRO A 5 1.78 -11.65 13.39
CA PRO A 5 1.74 -10.29 13.89
C PRO A 5 1.97 -9.30 12.74
N PHE A 6 1.27 -8.17 12.78
CA PHE A 6 1.38 -7.12 11.76
C PHE A 6 2.82 -6.62 11.56
N ASP A 7 3.62 -6.65 12.62
CA ASP A 7 5.02 -6.25 12.62
C ASP A 7 5.93 -7.15 11.75
N GLN A 8 5.51 -8.40 11.54
CA GLN A 8 6.23 -9.36 10.71
C GLN A 8 5.64 -9.48 9.31
N LEU A 9 4.60 -8.71 8.95
CA LEU A 9 3.94 -8.79 7.65
C LEU A 9 4.81 -8.19 6.54
N THR A 10 5.11 -8.98 5.51
CA THR A 10 5.83 -8.46 4.33
C THR A 10 4.85 -8.05 3.24
N VAL A 11 5.27 -7.09 2.42
CA VAL A 11 4.47 -6.61 1.27
C VAL A 11 4.19 -7.75 0.28
N ASP A 12 5.15 -8.65 0.08
CA ASP A 12 5.02 -9.79 -0.83
C ASP A 12 3.91 -10.76 -0.41
N ASP A 13 3.75 -10.98 0.90
CA ASP A 13 2.65 -11.78 1.45
C ASP A 13 1.29 -11.12 1.25
N VAL A 14 1.23 -9.79 1.34
CA VAL A 14 -0.01 -9.02 1.10
C VAL A 14 -0.41 -9.10 -0.36
N VAL A 15 0.55 -9.00 -1.28
CA VAL A 15 0.32 -9.14 -2.73
C VAL A 15 -0.14 -10.56 -3.07
N LYS A 16 0.48 -11.59 -2.49
CA LYS A 16 0.05 -12.99 -2.66
C LYS A 16 -1.37 -13.24 -2.15
N ALA A 17 -1.76 -12.61 -1.04
CA ALA A 17 -3.11 -12.74 -0.47
C ALA A 17 -4.17 -11.89 -1.22
N ARG A 18 -3.75 -10.77 -1.81
CA ARG A 18 -4.60 -9.80 -2.50
C ARG A 18 -3.92 -9.31 -3.79
N PRO A 19 -4.02 -10.05 -4.89
CA PRO A 19 -3.43 -9.64 -6.18
C PRO A 19 -4.03 -8.34 -6.72
N ASP A 20 -5.27 -8.01 -6.32
CA ASP A 20 -5.95 -6.72 -6.56
C ASP A 20 -5.09 -5.48 -6.27
N VAL A 21 -4.16 -5.58 -5.31
CA VAL A 21 -3.30 -4.46 -4.91
C VAL A 21 -2.29 -4.15 -6.02
N GLU A 22 -1.70 -5.17 -6.63
CA GLU A 22 -0.70 -5.01 -7.69
C GLU A 22 -1.33 -4.42 -8.95
N GLU A 23 -2.53 -4.89 -9.34
CA GLU A 23 -3.28 -4.36 -10.48
C GLU A 23 -3.60 -2.86 -10.31
N LYS A 24 -4.09 -2.47 -9.13
CA LYS A 24 -4.40 -1.06 -8.84
C LYS A 24 -3.16 -0.18 -8.81
N VAL A 25 -2.04 -0.68 -8.29
CA VAL A 25 -0.76 0.05 -8.32
C VAL A 25 -0.27 0.22 -9.76
N GLN A 26 -0.33 -0.82 -10.59
CA GLN A 26 0.05 -0.73 -12.01
C GLN A 26 -0.82 0.26 -12.79
N ASP A 27 -2.14 0.27 -12.56
CA ASP A 27 -3.05 1.24 -13.17
C ASP A 27 -2.74 2.67 -12.74
N MET A 28 -2.49 2.90 -11.45
CA MET A 28 -2.12 4.21 -10.92
C MET A 28 -0.79 4.71 -11.51
N VAL A 29 0.22 3.85 -11.58
CA VAL A 29 1.52 4.18 -12.19
C VAL A 29 1.38 4.47 -13.68
N SER A 30 0.59 3.67 -14.41
CA SER A 30 0.33 3.88 -15.84
C SER A 30 -0.39 5.20 -16.11
N LYS A 31 -1.25 5.64 -15.19
CA LYS A 31 -1.95 6.94 -15.23
C LYS A 31 -1.12 8.10 -14.68
N GLY A 32 0.11 7.86 -14.23
CA GLY A 32 1.00 8.87 -13.65
C GLY A 32 0.53 9.40 -12.29
N ARG A 33 -0.35 8.66 -11.59
CA ARG A 33 -0.87 9.03 -10.26
C ARG A 33 -0.02 8.37 -9.18
N PHE A 34 0.94 9.10 -8.65
CA PHE A 34 1.84 8.64 -7.59
C PHE A 34 1.36 9.02 -6.18
N GLU A 35 0.33 9.88 -6.10
CA GLU A 35 -0.29 10.28 -4.83
C GLU A 35 -1.47 9.37 -4.50
N VAL A 36 -1.44 8.79 -3.30
CA VAL A 36 -2.52 7.93 -2.82
C VAL A 36 -3.62 8.80 -2.19
N PRO A 37 -4.83 8.85 -2.77
CA PRO A 37 -5.92 9.67 -2.23
C PRO A 37 -6.31 9.19 -0.82
N GLY A 38 -6.46 10.12 0.12
CA GLY A 38 -6.84 9.82 1.50
C GLY A 38 -5.74 9.27 2.42
N TYR A 39 -4.53 9.02 1.89
CA TYR A 39 -3.41 8.53 2.71
C TYR A 39 -2.89 9.62 3.65
N LYS A 40 -2.68 10.83 3.12
CA LYS A 40 -2.19 11.99 3.87
C LYS A 40 -3.12 12.38 5.03
N GLU A 41 -4.43 12.21 4.87
CA GLU A 41 -5.43 12.56 5.88
C GLU A 41 -5.40 11.63 7.10
N LYS A 42 -5.00 10.36 6.93
CA LYS A 42 -4.96 9.37 8.01
C LYS A 42 -3.56 9.13 8.58
N PHE A 43 -2.53 9.24 7.73
CA PHE A 43 -1.15 8.87 8.08
C PHE A 43 -0.19 10.06 8.09
N GLY A 44 -0.62 11.23 7.59
CA GLY A 44 0.23 12.41 7.47
C GLY A 44 1.27 12.31 6.36
N ASP A 45 2.02 13.39 6.17
CA ASP A 45 3.24 13.44 5.36
C ASP A 45 4.44 13.56 6.28
N LEU A 46 5.46 12.71 6.09
CA LEU A 46 6.74 12.83 6.79
C LEU A 46 7.70 13.82 6.10
N VAL A 47 7.20 14.59 5.13
CA VAL A 47 8.03 15.55 4.39
C VAL A 47 8.40 16.71 5.31
N ILE A 48 9.68 16.80 5.65
CA ILE A 48 10.26 17.92 6.38
C ILE A 48 10.64 18.96 5.31
N MET A 49 9.75 19.93 5.07
CA MET A 49 10.07 21.10 4.24
C MET A 49 10.87 22.13 5.06
#